data_AF-A0AAV6KFP8-F1
#
_entry.id   AF-A0AAV6KFP8-F1
#
_cell.length_a   1.000
_cell.length_b   1.000
_cell.length_c   1.000
_cell.angle_alpha   90.00
_cell.angle_beta   90.00
_cell.angle_gamma   90.00
#
_symmetry.space_group_name_H-M   'P 1'
#
loop_
_entity.id
_entity.type
_entity.pdbx_description
1 polymer ?
#
loop_
_entity_poly.entity_id
_entity_poly.type
_entity_poly.pdbx_seq_one_letter_code
_entity_poly.pdbx_strand_id
1 'polypeptide(L)'
;MRSAPNPSHSDYTLLGKNDVVTRLGCGHGLPGIWMGLEGAAVVHFQDFNAEVLRCLTIPNVNANCLKKSPSFATDVREWNTDAEFRFFAGDWSEVHQILPHTWTNEKEQNCCSSLDQPVGYDIILMAETVYSVSALPHLYELIKKCLNRPDGVVYMAAKKHYFGVGGGSRRFLSLVEKDVDKMILFSPAIMEACLVAEVADGSSNVREVWKLHFK
;
A
#
# COMPACT_ATOMS: atom_id res chain seq x y z
N MET A 1 27.54 7.73 -24.41
CA MET A 1 26.55 7.20 -23.45
C MET A 1 25.93 5.95 -24.05
N ARG A 2 26.25 4.76 -23.51
CA ARG A 2 25.55 3.54 -23.91
C ARG A 2 24.29 3.48 -23.06
N SER A 3 23.12 3.56 -23.70
CA SER A 3 21.84 3.31 -23.05
C SER A 3 21.87 1.90 -22.47
N ALA A 4 21.58 1.77 -21.18
CA ALA A 4 21.33 0.46 -20.60
C ALA A 4 20.18 -0.22 -21.38
N PRO A 5 20.26 -1.54 -21.62
CA PRO A 5 19.16 -2.25 -22.25
C PRO A 5 17.91 -2.12 -21.38
N ASN A 6 16.77 -1.84 -22.02
CA ASN A 6 15.48 -1.92 -21.32
C ASN A 6 15.30 -3.36 -20.84
N PRO A 7 15.12 -3.59 -19.54
CA PRO A 7 14.89 -4.92 -19.00
C PRO A 7 13.63 -5.54 -19.62
N SER A 8 13.69 -6.84 -19.89
CA SER A 8 12.58 -7.59 -20.47
C SER A 8 11.45 -7.74 -19.44
N HIS A 9 10.19 -7.74 -19.91
CA HIS A 9 8.99 -7.79 -19.07
C HIS A 9 8.94 -9.00 -18.10
N SER A 10 9.74 -10.05 -18.31
CA SER A 10 9.81 -11.24 -17.45
C SER A 10 10.59 -11.05 -16.14
N ASP A 11 11.38 -9.98 -15.99
CA ASP A 11 12.22 -9.75 -14.80
C ASP A 11 11.49 -8.99 -13.67
N TYR A 12 10.19 -8.68 -13.85
CA TYR A 12 9.39 -7.86 -12.94
C TYR A 12 8.11 -8.55 -12.43
N THR A 13 8.14 -9.87 -12.20
CA THR A 13 6.98 -10.52 -11.57
C THR A 13 6.99 -10.19 -10.06
N LEU A 14 6.57 -8.97 -9.74
CA LEU A 14 6.41 -8.43 -8.38
C LEU A 14 5.18 -9.00 -7.67
N LEU A 15 4.25 -9.63 -8.42
CA LEU A 15 2.97 -10.11 -7.90
C LEU A 15 2.73 -11.58 -8.16
N GLY A 16 2.20 -12.27 -7.16
CA GLY A 16 1.42 -13.49 -7.34
C GLY A 16 0.02 -13.18 -7.88
N LYS A 17 -0.53 -14.10 -8.67
CA LYS A 17 -1.91 -14.00 -9.20
C LYS A 17 -3.01 -13.89 -8.14
N ASN A 18 -2.67 -14.18 -6.88
CA ASN A 18 -3.60 -14.19 -5.75
C ASN A 18 -3.32 -13.06 -4.75
N ASP A 19 -2.42 -12.13 -5.07
CA ASP A 19 -1.99 -11.11 -4.11
C ASP A 19 -3.15 -10.17 -3.76
N VAL A 20 -3.26 -9.91 -2.46
CA VAL A 20 -4.21 -8.96 -1.89
C VAL A 20 -3.46 -7.67 -1.53
N VAL A 21 -3.82 -6.59 -2.23
CA VAL A 21 -3.12 -5.31 -2.14
C VAL A 21 -4.00 -4.27 -1.48
N THR A 22 -3.41 -3.38 -0.68
CA THR A 22 -4.09 -2.17 -0.20
C THR A 22 -3.30 -0.89 -0.47
N ARG A 23 -4.03 0.18 -0.80
CA ARG A 23 -3.53 1.56 -0.89
C ARG A 23 -4.03 2.37 0.29
N LEU A 24 -3.13 2.71 1.22
CA LEU A 24 -3.45 3.63 2.32
C LEU A 24 -3.23 5.08 1.87
N GLY A 25 -4.20 5.96 2.14
CA GLY A 25 -4.19 7.34 1.66
C GLY A 25 -4.15 7.40 0.13
N CYS A 26 -5.14 6.80 -0.52
CA CYS A 26 -5.05 6.46 -1.92
C CYS A 26 -5.19 7.65 -2.88
N GLY A 27 -5.92 8.72 -2.52
CA GLY A 27 -6.14 9.86 -3.41
C GLY A 27 -6.65 9.43 -4.78
N HIS A 28 -5.88 9.69 -5.84
CA HIS A 28 -6.21 9.27 -7.20
C HIS A 28 -6.16 7.76 -7.46
N GLY A 29 -5.62 6.96 -6.54
CA GLY A 29 -5.59 5.49 -6.65
C GLY A 29 -4.60 4.92 -7.65
N LEU A 30 -3.79 5.73 -8.34
CA LEU A 30 -2.98 5.28 -9.49
C LEU A 30 -2.09 4.06 -9.19
N PRO A 31 -1.35 4.00 -8.07
CA PRO A 31 -0.52 2.82 -7.81
C PRO A 31 -1.36 1.56 -7.56
N GLY A 32 -2.54 1.67 -6.93
CA GLY A 32 -3.41 0.51 -6.76
C GLY A 32 -4.08 0.06 -8.05
N ILE A 33 -4.46 1.01 -8.91
CA ILE A 33 -4.96 0.71 -10.26
C ILE A 33 -3.89 -0.08 -11.03
N TRP A 34 -2.65 0.39 -11.02
CA TRP A 34 -1.52 -0.32 -11.63
C TRP A 34 -1.38 -1.75 -11.11
N MET A 35 -1.50 -1.99 -9.81
CA MET A 35 -1.42 -3.35 -9.25
C MET A 35 -2.53 -4.27 -9.77
N GLY A 36 -3.77 -3.76 -9.89
CA GLY A 36 -4.86 -4.51 -10.50
C GLY A 36 -4.57 -4.84 -11.96
N LEU A 37 -4.03 -3.88 -12.71
CA LEU A 37 -3.61 -4.07 -14.11
C LEU A 37 -2.46 -5.10 -14.24
N GLU A 38 -1.55 -5.16 -13.27
CA GLU A 38 -0.45 -6.14 -13.22
C GLU A 38 -0.87 -7.52 -12.67
N GLY A 39 -2.16 -7.72 -12.39
CA GLY A 39 -2.71 -9.04 -12.08
C GLY A 39 -2.92 -9.34 -10.59
N ALA A 40 -2.94 -8.33 -9.72
CA ALA A 40 -3.42 -8.50 -8.34
C ALA A 40 -4.85 -9.06 -8.34
N ALA A 41 -5.15 -10.03 -7.48
CA ALA A 41 -6.50 -10.56 -7.36
C ALA A 41 -7.46 -9.54 -6.71
N VAL A 42 -6.98 -8.82 -5.70
CA VAL A 42 -7.78 -7.88 -4.93
C VAL A 42 -6.98 -6.61 -4.69
N VAL A 43 -7.60 -5.45 -4.90
CA VAL A 43 -7.03 -4.15 -4.58
C VAL A 43 -8.02 -3.33 -3.76
N HIS A 44 -7.65 -3.05 -2.51
CA HIS A 44 -8.39 -2.20 -1.60
C HIS A 44 -7.84 -0.79 -1.60
N PHE A 45 -8.73 0.19 -1.76
CA PHE A 45 -8.41 1.61 -1.69
C PHE A 45 -8.92 2.19 -0.38
N GLN A 46 -8.03 2.77 0.40
CA GLN A 46 -8.38 3.48 1.63
C GLN A 46 -8.06 4.97 1.49
N ASP A 47 -9.00 5.82 1.87
CA ASP A 47 -8.77 7.25 2.04
C ASP A 47 -9.43 7.74 3.35
N PHE A 48 -8.98 8.86 3.88
CA PHE A 48 -9.64 9.47 5.04
C PHE A 48 -11.04 9.96 4.66
N ASN A 49 -11.19 10.54 3.47
CA ASN A 49 -12.44 11.18 3.03
C ASN A 49 -13.20 10.30 2.05
N ALA A 50 -14.46 9.96 2.37
CA ALA A 50 -15.33 9.22 1.45
C ALA A 50 -15.58 9.96 0.13
N GLU A 51 -15.54 11.30 0.14
CA GLU A 51 -15.69 12.11 -1.07
C GLU A 51 -14.50 11.95 -2.03
N VAL A 52 -13.28 11.80 -1.52
CA VAL A 52 -12.10 11.51 -2.36
C VAL A 52 -12.29 10.18 -3.10
N LEU A 53 -12.79 9.15 -2.40
CA LEU A 53 -13.08 7.87 -3.02
C LEU A 53 -14.15 8.01 -4.11
N ARG A 54 -15.27 8.68 -3.80
CA ARG A 54 -16.41 8.85 -4.71
C ARG A 54 -16.10 9.70 -5.93
N CYS A 55 -15.35 10.79 -5.76
CA CYS A 55 -15.16 11.82 -6.77
C CYS A 55 -13.82 11.70 -7.52
N LEU A 56 -12.84 10.98 -6.97
CA LEU A 56 -11.51 10.83 -7.59
C LEU A 56 -11.14 9.36 -7.79
N THR A 57 -11.11 8.56 -6.73
CA THR A 57 -10.56 7.19 -6.81
C THR A 57 -11.43 6.27 -7.67
N ILE A 58 -12.73 6.18 -7.39
CA ILE A 58 -13.68 5.32 -8.12
C ILE A 58 -13.76 5.72 -9.60
N PRO A 59 -13.92 7.02 -9.97
CA PRO A 59 -13.88 7.43 -11.37
C PRO A 59 -12.58 7.05 -12.07
N ASN A 60 -11.43 7.17 -11.41
CA ASN A 60 -10.14 6.78 -11.96
C ASN A 60 -10.03 5.26 -12.17
N VAL A 61 -10.48 4.45 -11.20
CA VAL A 61 -10.52 2.98 -11.36
C VAL A 61 -11.41 2.62 -12.55
N ASN A 62 -12.61 3.19 -12.62
CA ASN A 62 -13.54 2.95 -13.71
C ASN A 62 -12.95 3.35 -15.07
N ALA A 63 -12.23 4.47 -15.15
CA ALA A 63 -11.62 4.95 -16.40
C ALA A 63 -10.47 4.06 -16.91
N ASN A 64 -9.78 3.33 -16.02
CA ASN A 64 -8.63 2.51 -16.36
C ASN A 64 -8.96 1.01 -16.45
N CYS A 65 -10.02 0.55 -15.78
CA CYS A 65 -10.33 -0.87 -15.63
C CYS A 65 -11.66 -1.31 -16.27
N LEU A 66 -12.60 -0.39 -16.56
CA LEU A 66 -13.86 -0.73 -17.24
C LEU A 66 -13.75 -0.46 -18.74
N LYS A 67 -14.18 -1.44 -19.54
CA LYS A 67 -14.20 -1.33 -21.01
C LYS A 67 -15.07 -0.15 -21.46
N LYS A 68 -14.54 0.66 -22.40
CA LYS A 68 -15.37 1.30 -23.41
C LYS A 68 -15.36 0.39 -24.64
N SER A 69 -16.47 -0.25 -24.98
CA SER A 69 -16.70 -0.74 -26.34
C SER A 69 -17.80 0.12 -26.96
N PRO A 70 -17.61 0.62 -28.20
CA PRO A 70 -17.87 -0.23 -29.34
C PRO A 70 -16.77 -0.22 -30.41
N SER A 71 -16.57 -1.38 -31.02
CA SER A 71 -16.12 -1.63 -32.39
C SER A 71 -15.66 -0.41 -33.21
N PHE A 72 -14.35 -0.27 -33.43
CA PHE A 72 -13.65 -0.20 -34.73
C PHE A 72 -12.22 0.33 -34.50
N ALA A 73 -11.25 -0.41 -35.04
CA ALA A 73 -9.86 -0.02 -35.32
C ALA A 73 -8.79 -0.03 -34.19
N THR A 74 -7.85 -0.97 -34.39
CA THR A 74 -6.38 -0.90 -34.27
C THR A 74 -5.72 -0.60 -32.92
N ASP A 75 -5.04 -1.62 -32.40
CA ASP A 75 -3.87 -1.59 -31.50
C ASP A 75 -3.93 -0.72 -30.24
N VAL A 76 -5.00 -0.87 -29.45
CA VAL A 76 -4.99 -0.48 -28.04
C VAL A 76 -4.98 -1.76 -27.21
N ARG A 77 -3.91 -1.99 -26.45
CA ARG A 77 -3.81 -3.14 -25.52
C ARG A 77 -5.04 -3.12 -24.61
N GLU A 78 -5.93 -4.09 -24.77
CA GLU A 78 -7.10 -4.25 -23.90
C GLU A 78 -6.62 -4.63 -22.50
N TRP A 79 -6.61 -3.67 -21.58
CA TRP A 79 -6.36 -3.96 -20.17
C TRP A 79 -7.67 -4.35 -19.51
N ASN A 80 -8.01 -5.63 -19.60
CA ASN A 80 -9.07 -6.23 -18.80
C ASN A 80 -8.40 -6.86 -17.58
N THR A 81 -8.60 -6.26 -16.42
CA THR A 81 -8.20 -6.89 -15.15
C THR A 81 -9.41 -7.57 -14.52
N ASP A 82 -9.23 -8.79 -14.03
CA ASP A 82 -10.22 -9.52 -13.24
C ASP A 82 -10.11 -9.16 -11.75
N ALA A 83 -9.30 -8.15 -11.40
CA ALA A 83 -9.09 -7.72 -10.02
C ALA A 83 -10.40 -7.21 -9.38
N GLU A 84 -10.63 -7.65 -8.15
CA GLU A 84 -11.70 -7.09 -7.31
C GLU A 84 -11.23 -5.78 -6.67
N PHE A 85 -12.01 -4.71 -6.87
CA PHE A 85 -11.74 -3.39 -6.28
C PHE A 85 -12.74 -3.08 -5.16
N ARG A 86 -12.25 -2.71 -3.97
CA ARG A 86 -13.08 -2.22 -2.85
C ARG A 86 -12.55 -0.91 -2.28
N PHE A 87 -13.44 -0.13 -1.65
CA PHE A 87 -13.15 1.23 -1.22
C PHE A 87 -13.57 1.43 0.24
N PHE A 88 -12.68 1.99 1.05
CA PHE A 88 -12.87 2.15 2.50
C PHE A 88 -12.52 3.58 2.92
N ALA A 89 -13.47 4.28 3.53
CA ALA A 89 -13.24 5.60 4.10
C ALA A 89 -13.05 5.50 5.61
N GLY A 90 -12.10 6.25 6.17
CA GLY A 90 -11.96 6.37 7.63
C GLY A 90 -10.58 6.77 8.11
N ASP A 91 -10.50 7.13 9.38
CA ASP A 91 -9.25 7.42 10.08
C ASP A 91 -8.42 6.14 10.28
N TRP A 92 -7.10 6.26 10.19
CA TRP A 92 -6.21 5.10 10.35
C TRP A 92 -6.29 4.45 11.73
N SER A 93 -6.70 5.19 12.77
CA SER A 93 -6.95 4.62 14.10
C SER A 93 -8.08 3.59 14.11
N GLU A 94 -9.13 3.78 13.30
CA GLU A 94 -10.37 2.99 13.36
C GLU A 94 -10.62 2.14 12.10
N VAL A 95 -10.03 2.47 10.95
CA VAL A 95 -10.32 1.82 9.66
C VAL A 95 -10.03 0.32 9.66
N HIS A 96 -9.17 -0.17 10.56
CA HIS A 96 -8.92 -1.59 10.76
C HIS A 96 -10.18 -2.41 11.12
N GLN A 97 -11.23 -1.76 11.66
CA GLN A 97 -12.50 -2.40 12.00
C GLN A 97 -13.35 -2.77 10.77
N ILE A 98 -13.15 -2.05 9.65
CA ILE A 98 -13.91 -2.25 8.41
C ILE A 98 -13.07 -2.90 7.31
N LEU A 99 -11.75 -2.99 7.48
CA LEU A 99 -10.88 -3.69 6.54
C LEU A 99 -11.00 -5.21 6.75
N PRO A 100 -11.22 -5.99 5.68
CA PRO A 100 -11.44 -7.43 5.79
C PRO A 100 -10.18 -8.23 6.19
N HIS A 101 -8.98 -7.70 5.90
CA HIS A 101 -7.70 -8.38 6.12
C HIS A 101 -6.94 -7.73 7.28
N THR A 102 -7.32 -8.04 8.52
CA THR A 102 -6.66 -7.56 9.73
C THR A 102 -6.44 -8.66 10.76
N TRP A 103 -5.29 -8.60 11.44
CA TRP A 103 -4.99 -9.39 12.64
C TRP A 103 -5.61 -8.71 13.86
N THR A 104 -6.90 -8.98 14.12
CA THR A 104 -7.55 -8.59 15.39
C THR A 104 -7.47 -9.75 16.36
N ASN A 105 -6.98 -9.49 17.58
CA ASN A 105 -6.91 -10.47 18.67
C ASN A 105 -8.30 -11.05 19.07
N GLU A 106 -9.39 -10.49 18.57
CA GLU A 106 -10.77 -10.95 18.84
C GLU A 106 -11.21 -12.14 17.97
N LYS A 107 -10.45 -12.47 16.91
CA LYS A 107 -10.71 -13.67 16.06
C LYS A 107 -10.15 -14.98 16.64
N GLU A 108 -9.74 -14.99 17.91
CA GLU A 108 -9.37 -16.24 18.59
C GLU A 108 -10.55 -16.98 19.23
N GLN A 109 -11.77 -16.42 19.24
CA GLN A 109 -12.82 -16.97 20.13
C GLN A 109 -14.24 -17.14 19.58
N ASN A 110 -14.45 -17.13 18.26
CA ASN A 110 -15.72 -17.64 17.71
C ASN A 110 -15.52 -18.38 16.39
N CYS A 111 -15.59 -19.70 16.48
CA CYS A 111 -15.51 -20.64 15.38
C CYS A 111 -16.64 -20.42 14.35
N CYS A 112 -16.27 -20.19 13.08
CA CYS A 112 -16.93 -20.87 11.98
C CYS A 112 -15.96 -20.95 10.79
N SER A 113 -15.71 -22.17 10.37
CA SER A 113 -14.85 -22.58 9.27
C SER A 113 -15.20 -21.91 7.94
N SER A 114 -14.30 -21.08 7.43
CA SER A 114 -14.03 -20.99 5.99
C SER A 114 -12.53 -21.15 5.80
N LEU A 115 -12.15 -22.24 5.14
CA LEU A 115 -10.81 -22.43 4.56
C LEU A 115 -10.38 -21.14 3.83
N ASP A 116 -9.09 -20.78 3.96
CA ASP A 116 -8.36 -19.87 3.06
C ASP A 116 -8.76 -18.39 3.00
N GLN A 117 -9.06 -17.71 4.12
CA GLN A 117 -9.01 -16.24 4.11
C GLN A 117 -7.57 -15.75 4.35
N PRO A 118 -6.97 -14.98 3.41
CA PRO A 118 -5.62 -14.46 3.58
C PRO A 118 -5.56 -13.54 4.80
N VAL A 119 -4.61 -13.87 5.68
CA VAL A 119 -4.44 -13.26 6.99
C VAL A 119 -3.61 -11.98 6.84
N GLY A 120 -4.19 -10.96 6.19
CA GLY A 120 -3.53 -9.68 5.92
C GLY A 120 -3.36 -9.41 4.42
N TYR A 121 -2.77 -8.26 4.11
CA TYR A 121 -2.39 -7.83 2.76
C TYR A 121 -0.97 -8.27 2.45
N ASP A 122 -0.76 -8.87 1.28
CA ASP A 122 0.56 -9.22 0.79
C ASP A 122 1.36 -7.96 0.45
N ILE A 123 0.68 -6.91 -0.04
CA ILE A 123 1.31 -5.64 -0.41
C ILE A 123 0.51 -4.46 0.15
N ILE A 124 1.16 -3.63 0.96
CA ILE A 124 0.66 -2.30 1.36
C ILE A 124 1.42 -1.24 0.58
N LEU A 125 0.69 -0.41 -0.16
CA LEU A 125 1.24 0.65 -0.97
C LEU A 125 0.90 2.02 -0.34
N MET A 126 1.91 2.85 -0.12
CA MET A 126 1.81 4.15 0.53
C MET A 126 2.56 5.19 -0.30
N ALA A 127 1.94 6.35 -0.55
CA ALA A 127 2.63 7.48 -1.16
C ALA A 127 2.17 8.78 -0.50
N GLU A 128 3.11 9.61 -0.06
CA GLU A 128 2.82 10.90 0.58
C GLU A 128 1.87 10.78 1.79
N THR A 129 2.03 9.74 2.62
CA THR A 129 1.17 9.48 3.80
C THR A 129 1.81 9.86 5.14
N VAL A 130 3.14 10.05 5.18
CA VAL A 130 3.91 10.26 6.42
C VAL A 130 4.24 11.73 6.72
N TYR A 131 3.41 12.66 6.25
CA TYR A 131 3.63 14.10 6.42
C TYR A 131 3.16 14.63 7.79
N SER A 132 2.10 14.05 8.36
CA SER A 132 1.53 14.48 9.64
C SER A 132 2.13 13.69 10.81
N VAL A 133 2.87 14.37 11.68
CA VAL A 133 3.55 13.74 12.84
C VAL A 133 2.57 13.06 13.79
N SER A 134 1.40 13.67 14.02
CA SER A 134 0.38 13.13 14.94
C SER A 134 -0.29 11.86 14.41
N ALA A 135 -0.29 11.64 13.09
CA ALA A 135 -0.92 10.48 12.47
C ALA A 135 0.02 9.26 12.37
N LEU A 136 1.34 9.46 12.47
CA LEU A 136 2.32 8.38 12.28
C LEU A 136 2.12 7.17 13.21
N PRO A 137 1.80 7.33 14.52
CA PRO A 137 1.57 6.18 15.38
C PRO A 137 0.37 5.33 14.92
N HIS A 138 -0.75 5.96 14.58
CA HIS A 138 -1.94 5.24 14.12
C HIS A 138 -1.70 4.55 12.77
N LEU A 139 -0.98 5.20 11.86
CA LEU A 139 -0.57 4.61 10.58
C LEU A 139 0.31 3.38 10.77
N TYR A 140 1.29 3.46 11.67
CA TYR A 140 2.20 2.35 11.95
C TYR A 140 1.47 1.16 12.59
N GLU A 141 0.58 1.41 13.55
CA GLU A 141 -0.25 0.35 14.14
C GLU A 141 -1.20 -0.28 13.12
N LEU A 142 -1.79 0.51 12.21
CA LEU A 142 -2.61 0.00 11.12
C LEU A 142 -1.81 -0.92 10.20
N ILE A 143 -0.58 -0.53 9.82
CA ILE A 143 0.31 -1.38 9.02
C ILE A 143 0.55 -2.71 9.72
N LYS A 144 0.88 -2.70 11.02
CA LYS A 144 1.13 -3.94 11.79
C LYS A 144 -0.10 -4.85 11.88
N LYS A 145 -1.31 -4.28 11.93
CA LYS A 145 -2.57 -5.03 11.94
C LYS A 145 -2.92 -5.60 10.55
N CYS A 146 -2.56 -4.91 9.48
CA CYS A 146 -3.01 -5.21 8.13
C CYS A 146 -2.03 -6.08 7.34
N LEU A 147 -0.72 -5.98 7.59
CA LEU A 147 0.29 -6.64 6.77
C LEU A 147 0.31 -8.15 7.02
N ASN A 148 0.27 -8.94 5.93
CA ASN A 148 0.38 -10.39 5.99
C ASN A 148 1.74 -10.81 6.58
N ARG A 149 1.77 -11.94 7.30
CA ARG A 149 2.99 -12.49 7.91
C ARG A 149 3.28 -13.88 7.37
N PRO A 150 4.57 -14.23 7.13
CA PRO A 150 5.75 -13.37 7.25
C PRO A 150 6.05 -12.54 5.99
N ASP A 151 5.41 -12.85 4.86
CA ASP A 151 5.86 -12.43 3.53
C ASP A 151 5.34 -11.06 3.07
N GLY A 152 4.44 -10.45 3.85
CA GLY A 152 3.85 -9.17 3.48
C GLY A 152 4.89 -8.04 3.39
N VAL A 153 4.75 -7.20 2.38
CA VAL A 153 5.62 -6.05 2.13
C VAL A 153 4.86 -4.72 2.10
N VAL A 154 5.48 -3.67 2.64
CA VAL A 154 5.05 -2.29 2.48
C VAL A 154 6.00 -1.56 1.55
N TYR A 155 5.46 -0.87 0.53
CA TYR A 155 6.22 0.11 -0.24
C TYR A 155 5.73 1.52 0.10
N MET A 156 6.64 2.34 0.63
CA MET A 156 6.36 3.71 1.05
C MET A 156 7.19 4.71 0.27
N ALA A 157 6.53 5.49 -0.59
CA ALA A 157 7.11 6.66 -1.24
C ALA A 157 6.85 7.93 -0.41
N ALA A 158 7.88 8.66 -0.03
CA ALA A 158 7.75 9.86 0.79
C ALA A 158 8.88 10.87 0.57
N LYS A 159 8.63 12.14 0.88
CA LYS A 159 9.71 13.11 1.08
C LYS A 159 10.51 12.77 2.34
N LYS A 160 11.82 13.02 2.28
CA LYS A 160 12.73 12.90 3.44
C LYS A 160 12.28 13.77 4.60
N HIS A 161 11.76 14.96 4.29
CA HIS A 161 11.13 15.88 5.24
C HIS A 161 10.03 16.72 4.57
N TYR A 162 8.95 16.96 5.31
CA TYR A 162 7.88 17.90 4.95
C TYR A 162 7.96 19.14 5.83
N PHE A 163 8.39 20.26 5.25
CA PHE A 163 8.46 21.54 5.96
C PHE A 163 7.06 22.01 6.40
N GLY A 164 6.99 22.68 7.55
CA GLY A 164 5.72 23.13 8.16
C GLY A 164 5.07 22.07 9.04
N VAL A 165 4.69 20.91 8.46
CA VAL A 165 4.01 19.82 9.18
C VAL A 165 4.97 18.90 9.96
N GLY A 166 6.26 18.89 9.60
CA GLY A 166 7.33 18.28 10.38
C GLY A 166 7.54 16.77 10.19
N GLY A 167 6.67 16.10 9.43
CA GLY A 167 6.80 14.68 9.10
C GLY A 167 7.88 14.37 8.06
N GLY A 168 7.85 13.16 7.52
CA GLY A 168 8.82 12.64 6.54
C GLY A 168 9.21 11.20 6.81
N SER A 169 9.88 10.58 5.84
CA SER A 169 10.42 9.22 5.97
C SER A 169 11.28 9.06 7.22
N ARG A 170 12.18 10.01 7.49
CA ARG A 170 13.07 9.97 8.67
C ARG A 170 12.30 9.86 10.00
N ARG A 171 11.17 10.58 10.13
CA ARG A 171 10.35 10.55 11.36
C ARG A 171 9.61 9.23 11.47
N PHE A 172 9.09 8.71 10.37
CA PHE A 172 8.40 7.43 10.34
C PHE A 172 9.35 6.27 10.66
N LEU A 173 10.54 6.22 10.06
CA LEU A 173 11.56 5.19 10.32
C LEU A 173 12.03 5.19 11.78
N SER A 174 12.15 6.36 12.40
CA SER A 174 12.46 6.45 13.84
C SER A 174 11.38 5.80 14.73
N LEU A 175 10.12 5.73 14.28
CA LEU A 175 9.08 4.99 15.00
C LEU A 175 9.26 3.48 14.83
N VAL A 176 9.59 3.03 13.61
CA VAL A 176 9.88 1.62 13.32
C VAL A 176 11.05 1.12 14.17
N GLU A 177 12.15 1.89 14.22
CA GLU A 177 13.34 1.58 15.03
C GLU A 177 13.03 1.51 16.53
N LYS A 178 12.25 2.46 17.06
CA LYS A 178 11.88 2.49 18.48
C LYS A 178 10.98 1.35 18.91
N ASP A 179 10.19 0.78 17.99
CA ASP A 179 9.37 -0.40 18.29
C ASP A 179 10.27 -1.61 18.55
N VAL A 180 11.41 -1.70 17.85
CA VAL A 180 12.47 -2.70 18.10
C VAL A 180 13.02 -2.57 19.52
N ASP A 181 13.31 -1.34 19.97
CA ASP A 181 13.93 -1.09 21.28
C ASP A 181 13.00 -1.38 22.47
N LYS A 182 11.68 -1.21 22.30
CA LYS A 182 10.68 -1.47 23.36
C LYS A 182 10.44 -2.96 23.61
N MET A 183 10.97 -3.83 22.75
CA MET A 183 10.53 -5.22 22.63
C MET A 183 11.33 -6.26 23.40
N ILE A 184 12.28 -5.86 24.25
CA ILE A 184 13.08 -6.81 25.05
C ILE A 184 12.20 -7.62 26.06
N LEU A 185 10.92 -7.30 26.25
CA LEU A 185 10.10 -7.92 27.29
C LEU A 185 8.89 -8.76 26.85
N PHE A 186 8.21 -8.51 25.73
CA PHE A 186 7.08 -9.33 25.23
C PHE A 186 6.96 -9.11 23.72
N SER A 187 6.68 -10.15 22.91
CA SER A 187 6.88 -10.13 21.46
C SER A 187 5.66 -9.70 20.62
N PRO A 188 5.57 -8.45 20.12
CA PRO A 188 4.87 -8.09 18.88
C PRO A 188 5.82 -8.22 17.67
N ALA A 189 5.28 -8.29 16.45
CA ALA A 189 6.07 -8.53 15.24
C ALA A 189 7.00 -7.34 14.87
N ILE A 190 8.32 -7.56 14.84
CA ILE A 190 9.35 -6.56 14.49
C ILE A 190 9.31 -6.27 13.00
N MET A 191 9.29 -4.99 12.61
CA MET A 191 9.45 -4.58 11.22
C MET A 191 10.85 -4.05 10.94
N GLU A 192 11.38 -4.40 9.76
CA GLU A 192 12.62 -3.85 9.21
C GLU A 192 12.31 -2.98 7.98
N ALA A 193 13.13 -1.95 7.75
CA ALA A 193 12.99 -1.02 6.63
C ALA A 193 14.28 -0.95 5.78
N CYS A 194 14.12 -1.03 4.46
CA CYS A 194 15.21 -0.94 3.48
C CYS A 194 14.92 0.17 2.46
N LEU A 195 15.91 1.00 2.16
CA LEU A 195 15.80 2.02 1.11
C LEU A 195 15.87 1.35 -0.27
N VAL A 196 14.83 1.54 -1.09
CA VAL A 196 14.73 0.98 -2.44
C VAL A 196 15.22 1.97 -3.49
N ALA A 197 14.86 3.24 -3.34
CA ALA A 197 15.25 4.28 -4.28
C ALA A 197 15.32 5.65 -3.58
N GLU A 198 16.24 6.49 -4.04
CA GLU A 198 16.33 7.90 -3.65
C GLU A 198 16.33 8.76 -4.92
N VAL A 199 15.55 9.84 -4.91
CA VAL A 199 15.48 10.85 -5.96
C VAL A 199 15.88 12.18 -5.37
N ALA A 200 17.09 12.62 -5.70
CA ALA A 200 17.65 13.92 -5.33
C ALA A 200 18.06 14.69 -6.59
N ASP A 201 17.29 15.71 -6.94
CA ASP A 201 17.52 16.56 -8.12
C ASP A 201 18.27 17.88 -7.76
N GLY A 202 18.68 18.03 -6.50
CA GLY A 202 19.39 19.20 -5.99
C GLY A 202 18.57 20.50 -5.92
N SER A 203 17.32 20.48 -6.35
CA SER A 203 16.45 21.67 -6.45
C SER A 203 15.13 21.53 -5.70
N SER A 204 14.76 20.30 -5.32
CA SER A 204 13.57 19.98 -4.56
C SER A 204 13.87 19.05 -3.38
N ASN A 205 12.87 18.82 -2.52
CA ASN A 205 13.02 17.88 -1.42
C ASN A 205 13.35 16.48 -1.94
N VAL A 206 14.37 15.86 -1.33
CA VAL A 206 14.73 14.47 -1.56
C VAL A 206 13.50 13.58 -1.33
N ARG A 207 13.20 12.72 -2.31
CA ARG A 207 12.13 11.74 -2.26
C ARG A 207 12.74 10.35 -2.16
N GLU A 208 12.14 9.50 -1.35
CA GLU A 208 12.64 8.16 -1.07
C GLU A 208 11.52 7.15 -1.24
N VAL A 209 11.86 5.95 -1.70
CA VAL A 209 10.99 4.78 -1.68
C VAL A 209 11.61 3.78 -0.72
N TRP A 210 10.83 3.37 0.29
CA TRP A 210 11.23 2.41 1.30
C TRP A 210 10.42 1.13 1.18
N LYS A 211 11.07 -0.01 1.40
CA LYS A 211 10.45 -1.33 1.58
C LYS A 211 10.44 -1.65 3.07
N LEU A 212 9.29 -1.97 3.64
CA LEU A 212 9.20 -2.49 5.01
C LEU A 212 8.59 -3.89 5.00
N HIS A 213 9.00 -4.75 5.93
CA HIS A 213 8.51 -6.11 6.09
C HIS A 213 8.73 -6.58 7.53
N PHE A 214 8.06 -7.65 7.95
CA PHE A 214 8.36 -8.27 9.24
C PHE A 214 9.66 -9.08 9.17
N LYS A 215 10.40 -9.09 10.29
CA LYS A 215 11.62 -9.89 10.47
C LYS A 215 11.32 -11.29 10.97
#